data_AF-A0A962ABW9-F1
#
_entry.id   AF-A0A962ABW9-F1
#
_cell.length_a   1.000
_cell.length_b   1.000
_cell.length_c   1.000
_cell.angle_alpha   90.00
_cell.angle_beta   90.00
_cell.angle_gamma   90.00
#
_symmetry.space_group_name_H-M   'P 1'
#
loop_
_entity.id
_entity.type
_entity.pdbx_description
1 polymer ?
#
loop_
_entity_poly.entity_id
_entity_poly.type
_entity_poly.pdbx_seq_one_letter_code
_entity_poly.pdbx_strand_id
1 'polypeptide(L)'
;MNEHQTLSGGEALRQAIIDALREIETRLAGDEIAAIDVHRARRAAKRVRSLSRLAPTDLAALADNTRRTVRRMRRALGAAREADVRAATLATLAPKLGDAHGTLARLSDAEPHGERPTADHAALREEIAALIRDWSLCEATGGLDDIIEAARNIYRRMRKRAKTARGGDRAALHRWRTAVVDFEYAAGFLVRYAPEMERTRRDADRLRKHLGEINDLDDLLTHVAGGDGVHDERAALHRLEKVSAARCARLSERAFEQAARLLDDKPSKWMKKLRRSCAR
;
A
#
# COMPACT_ATOMS: atom_id res chain seq x y z
N MET A 1 36.27 1.44 21.15
CA MET A 1 35.14 2.36 21.38
C MET A 1 34.45 2.55 20.04
N ASN A 2 33.33 1.85 19.79
CA ASN A 2 32.55 2.07 18.57
C ASN A 2 31.66 3.28 18.81
N GLU A 3 32.09 4.44 18.32
CA GLU A 3 31.20 5.57 18.09
C GLU A 3 30.13 5.14 17.08
N HIS A 4 29.01 4.62 17.56
CA HIS A 4 27.78 4.61 16.76
C HIS A 4 27.36 6.08 16.57
N GLN A 5 27.94 6.74 15.57
CA GLN A 5 27.42 7.99 15.05
C GLN A 5 25.94 7.78 14.77
N THR A 6 25.11 8.40 15.61
CA THR A 6 23.66 8.32 15.45
C THR A 6 23.35 9.15 14.21
N LEU A 7 23.06 8.48 13.09
CA LEU A 7 22.70 9.15 11.85
C LEU A 7 21.64 10.22 12.13
N SER A 8 21.78 11.39 11.52
CA SER A 8 20.74 12.42 11.55
C SER A 8 19.40 11.83 11.05
N GLY A 9 18.27 12.43 11.43
CA GLY A 9 16.95 11.97 10.97
C GLY A 9 16.87 11.89 9.45
N GLY A 10 17.36 12.92 8.75
CA GLY A 10 17.43 12.98 7.29
C GLY A 10 18.29 11.85 6.71
N GLU A 11 19.47 11.63 7.26
CA GLU A 11 20.39 10.58 6.78
C GLU A 11 19.81 9.18 6.99
N ALA A 12 19.20 8.94 8.15
CA ALA A 12 18.48 7.72 8.44
C ALA A 12 17.30 7.47 7.48
N LEU A 13 16.58 8.52 7.07
CA LEU A 13 15.51 8.44 6.09
C LEU A 13 16.05 8.16 4.68
N ARG A 14 17.12 8.85 4.28
CA ARG A 14 17.83 8.63 3.02
C ARG A 14 18.24 7.16 2.88
N GLN A 15 18.91 6.62 3.90
CA GLN A 15 19.31 5.23 3.92
C GLN A 15 18.10 4.28 3.83
N ALA A 16 17.02 4.54 4.57
CA ALA A 16 15.82 3.72 4.50
C ALA A 16 15.13 3.72 3.12
N ILE A 17 15.24 4.84 2.37
CA ILE A 17 14.77 4.92 0.98
C ILE A 17 15.68 4.11 0.06
N ILE A 18 17.00 4.27 0.18
CA ILE A 18 17.99 3.51 -0.60
C ILE A 18 17.82 2.01 -0.40
N ASP A 19 17.72 1.54 0.85
CA ASP A 19 17.53 0.12 1.16
C ASP A 19 16.25 -0.42 0.53
N ALA A 20 15.20 0.39 0.49
CA ALA A 20 13.94 0.01 -0.11
C ALA A 20 13.97 0.03 -1.66
N LEU A 21 14.77 0.89 -2.27
CA LEU A 21 15.03 0.86 -3.70
C LEU A 21 15.89 -0.35 -4.09
N ARG A 22 16.94 -0.65 -3.31
CA ARG A 22 17.76 -1.87 -3.50
C ARG A 22 16.95 -3.14 -3.36
N GLU A 23 16.01 -3.21 -2.41
CA GLU A 23 15.10 -4.35 -2.33
C GLU A 23 14.27 -4.50 -3.61
N ILE A 24 13.81 -3.41 -4.24
CA ILE A 24 13.11 -3.49 -5.53
C ILE A 24 14.05 -4.05 -6.60
N GLU A 25 15.25 -3.47 -6.73
CA GLU A 25 16.25 -3.89 -7.72
C GLU A 25 16.59 -5.38 -7.59
N THR A 26 16.89 -5.86 -6.38
CA THR A 26 17.18 -7.27 -6.12
C THR A 26 16.01 -8.19 -6.48
N ARG A 27 14.77 -7.77 -6.20
CA ARG A 27 13.57 -8.58 -6.50
C ARG A 27 13.25 -8.63 -7.99
N LEU A 28 13.77 -7.69 -8.76
CA LEU A 28 13.63 -7.67 -10.21
C LEU A 28 14.87 -8.24 -10.92
N ALA A 29 15.91 -8.63 -10.18
CA ALA A 29 17.12 -9.22 -10.74
C ALA A 29 16.87 -10.70 -11.10
N GLY A 30 16.62 -10.97 -12.36
CA GLY A 30 16.47 -12.31 -12.91
C GLY A 30 15.78 -12.27 -14.27
N ASP A 31 16.05 -13.28 -15.11
CA ASP A 31 15.40 -13.42 -16.42
C ASP A 31 13.95 -13.87 -16.27
N GLU A 32 13.68 -14.69 -15.25
CA GLU A 32 12.34 -15.07 -14.81
C GLU A 32 12.04 -14.53 -13.41
N ILE A 33 10.99 -13.73 -13.28
CA ILE A 33 10.59 -13.13 -12.00
C ILE A 33 9.43 -13.91 -11.40
N ALA A 34 9.66 -14.57 -10.27
CA ALA A 34 8.61 -15.29 -9.55
C ALA A 34 7.53 -14.33 -9.00
N ALA A 35 6.28 -14.80 -8.91
CA ALA A 35 5.15 -14.02 -8.38
C ALA A 35 5.39 -13.48 -6.96
N ILE A 36 6.13 -14.23 -6.14
CA ILE A 36 6.53 -13.80 -4.79
C ILE A 36 7.46 -12.59 -4.82
N ASP A 37 8.36 -12.51 -5.80
CA ASP A 37 9.29 -11.39 -5.95
C ASP A 37 8.60 -10.16 -6.51
N VAL A 38 7.67 -10.32 -7.45
CA VAL A 38 6.76 -9.23 -7.88
C VAL A 38 6.00 -8.66 -6.68
N HIS A 39 5.45 -9.51 -5.81
CA HIS A 39 4.74 -9.07 -4.60
C HIS A 39 5.66 -8.27 -3.67
N ARG A 40 6.89 -8.77 -3.42
CA ARG A 40 7.88 -8.12 -2.56
C ARG A 40 8.35 -6.79 -3.15
N ALA A 41 8.66 -6.73 -4.45
CA ALA A 41 9.00 -5.50 -5.16
C ALA A 41 7.88 -4.45 -5.06
N ARG A 42 6.61 -4.85 -5.25
CA ARG A 42 5.44 -3.95 -5.07
C ARG A 42 5.33 -3.44 -3.63
N ARG A 43 5.65 -4.27 -2.65
CA ARG A 43 5.64 -3.88 -1.22
C ARG A 43 6.76 -2.89 -0.92
N ALA A 44 7.98 -3.15 -1.39
CA ALA A 44 9.11 -2.23 -1.27
C ALA A 44 8.83 -0.89 -1.97
N ALA A 45 8.20 -0.91 -3.15
CA ALA A 45 7.77 0.30 -3.85
C ALA A 45 6.71 1.11 -3.10
N LYS A 46 5.78 0.46 -2.38
CA LYS A 46 4.85 1.16 -1.48
C LYS A 46 5.61 1.81 -0.31
N ARG A 47 6.63 1.14 0.22
CA ARG A 47 7.51 1.67 1.28
C ARG A 47 8.28 2.89 0.79
N VAL A 48 9.02 2.79 -0.32
CA VAL A 48 9.74 3.92 -0.95
C VAL A 48 8.81 5.11 -1.14
N ARG A 49 7.66 4.91 -1.81
CA ARG A 49 6.67 5.97 -2.06
C ARG A 49 6.23 6.67 -0.77
N SER A 50 6.09 5.92 0.32
CA SER A 50 5.68 6.45 1.62
C SER A 50 6.81 7.20 2.30
N LEU A 51 8.01 6.61 2.37
CA LEU A 51 9.20 7.21 2.97
C LEU A 51 9.57 8.51 2.27
N SER A 52 9.49 8.57 0.93
CA SER A 52 9.71 9.82 0.19
C SER A 52 8.72 10.93 0.56
N ARG A 53 7.57 10.65 1.23
CA ARG A 53 6.69 11.72 1.76
C ARG A 53 7.18 12.33 3.07
N LEU A 54 8.13 11.68 3.72
CA LEU A 54 8.82 12.20 4.90
C LEU A 54 10.05 13.04 4.53
N ALA A 55 10.43 13.05 3.24
CA ALA A 55 11.62 13.75 2.79
C ALA A 55 11.50 15.26 3.10
N PRO A 56 12.58 15.87 3.59
CA PRO A 56 12.64 17.31 3.83
C PRO A 56 12.49 18.10 2.51
N THR A 57 12.22 19.41 2.65
CA THR A 57 11.81 20.27 1.53
C THR A 57 12.90 20.43 0.46
N ASP A 58 14.16 20.45 0.87
CA ASP A 58 15.34 20.45 0.01
C ASP A 58 15.39 19.22 -0.92
N LEU A 59 14.89 18.06 -0.47
CA LEU A 59 14.80 16.83 -1.25
C LEU A 59 13.44 16.63 -1.93
N ALA A 60 12.56 17.63 -1.94
CA ALA A 60 11.18 17.48 -2.42
C ALA A 60 11.10 17.06 -3.90
N ALA A 61 11.96 17.62 -4.76
CA ALA A 61 11.99 17.30 -6.19
C ALA A 61 12.39 15.84 -6.45
N LEU A 62 13.47 15.37 -5.80
CA LEU A 62 13.92 13.97 -5.89
C LEU A 62 12.86 13.03 -5.31
N ALA A 63 12.25 13.39 -4.18
CA ALA A 63 11.17 12.64 -3.57
C ALA A 63 9.94 12.55 -4.48
N ASP A 64 9.58 13.61 -5.19
CA ASP A 64 8.48 13.60 -6.16
C ASP A 64 8.78 12.72 -7.37
N ASN A 65 9.99 12.83 -7.92
CA ASN A 65 10.44 11.95 -9.00
C ASN A 65 10.34 10.48 -8.57
N THR A 66 10.93 10.16 -7.42
CA THR A 66 10.88 8.83 -6.80
C THR A 66 9.45 8.30 -6.69
N ARG A 67 8.52 9.13 -6.17
CA ARG A 67 7.10 8.76 -6.02
C ARG A 67 6.42 8.48 -7.37
N ARG A 68 6.75 9.22 -8.43
CA ARG A 68 6.20 8.99 -9.78
C ARG A 68 6.75 7.70 -10.40
N THR A 69 8.06 7.50 -10.35
CA THR A 69 8.74 6.32 -10.88
C THR A 69 8.21 5.04 -10.23
N VAL A 70 8.21 4.95 -8.89
CA VAL A 70 7.71 3.73 -8.21
C VAL A 70 6.20 3.54 -8.39
N ARG A 71 5.43 4.59 -8.70
CA ARG A 71 4.01 4.46 -9.05
C ARG A 71 3.83 3.85 -10.44
N ARG A 72 4.60 4.28 -11.44
CA ARG A 72 4.62 3.70 -12.79
C ARG A 72 5.03 2.24 -12.74
N MET A 73 6.16 1.93 -12.08
CA MET A 73 6.63 0.56 -11.89
C MET A 73 5.56 -0.33 -11.22
N ARG A 74 4.92 0.15 -10.16
CA ARG A 74 3.81 -0.60 -9.52
C ARG A 74 2.60 -0.83 -10.42
N ARG A 75 2.36 0.00 -11.43
CA ARG A 75 1.28 -0.26 -12.39
C ARG A 75 1.70 -1.34 -13.37
N ALA A 76 2.93 -1.26 -13.89
CA ALA A 76 3.49 -2.29 -14.77
C ALA A 76 3.51 -3.68 -14.11
N LEU A 77 3.90 -3.77 -12.84
CA LEU A 77 3.88 -5.01 -12.04
C LEU A 77 2.49 -5.45 -11.57
N GLY A 78 1.40 -4.78 -11.98
CA GLY A 78 0.03 -5.01 -11.47
C GLY A 78 -0.67 -6.22 -12.11
N ALA A 79 -0.62 -6.29 -13.45
CA ALA A 79 -1.47 -7.18 -14.24
C ALA A 79 -1.35 -8.65 -13.86
N ALA A 80 -0.12 -9.17 -13.71
CA ALA A 80 0.10 -10.59 -13.36
C ALA A 80 -0.43 -10.97 -11.98
N ARG A 81 -0.43 -10.04 -11.01
CA ARG A 81 -0.83 -10.32 -9.63
C ARG A 81 -2.35 -10.25 -9.43
N GLU A 82 -3.07 -9.54 -10.28
CA GLU A 82 -4.51 -9.34 -10.13
C GLU A 82 -5.29 -10.65 -10.31
N ALA A 83 -4.87 -11.52 -11.23
CA ALA A 83 -5.45 -12.86 -11.40
C ALA A 83 -5.34 -13.73 -10.14
N ASP A 84 -4.14 -13.86 -9.56
CA ASP A 84 -3.94 -14.62 -8.31
C ASP A 84 -4.78 -14.09 -7.16
N VAL A 85 -4.90 -12.76 -7.05
CA VAL A 85 -5.69 -12.12 -5.98
C VAL A 85 -7.17 -12.44 -6.19
N ARG A 86 -7.68 -12.38 -7.41
CA ARG A 86 -9.06 -12.74 -7.72
C ARG A 86 -9.35 -14.20 -7.40
N ALA A 87 -8.48 -15.12 -7.83
CA ALA A 87 -8.61 -16.55 -7.54
C ALA A 87 -8.61 -16.82 -6.03
N ALA A 88 -7.67 -16.22 -5.29
CA ALA A 88 -7.61 -16.33 -3.83
C ALA A 88 -8.86 -15.74 -3.15
N THR A 89 -9.32 -14.57 -3.57
CA THR A 89 -10.55 -13.94 -3.04
C THR A 89 -11.75 -14.84 -3.28
N LEU A 90 -11.90 -15.38 -4.49
CA LEU A 90 -13.01 -16.28 -4.83
C LEU A 90 -12.99 -17.55 -3.98
N ALA A 91 -11.82 -18.18 -3.80
CA ALA A 91 -11.66 -19.34 -2.93
C ALA A 91 -12.06 -19.04 -1.48
N THR A 92 -11.78 -17.84 -0.95
CA THR A 92 -12.22 -17.46 0.40
C THR A 92 -13.75 -17.31 0.54
N LEU A 93 -14.45 -17.07 -0.57
CA LEU A 93 -15.90 -16.93 -0.62
C LEU A 93 -16.61 -18.26 -0.92
N ALA A 94 -15.90 -19.29 -1.37
CA ALA A 94 -16.46 -20.57 -1.80
C ALA A 94 -17.52 -21.15 -0.84
N PRO A 95 -17.30 -21.21 0.50
CA PRO A 95 -18.29 -21.77 1.43
C PRO A 95 -19.63 -21.02 1.45
N LYS A 96 -19.65 -19.74 1.05
CA LYS A 96 -20.87 -18.89 1.04
C LYS A 96 -21.54 -18.85 -0.33
N LEU A 97 -20.76 -19.08 -1.38
CA LEU A 97 -21.20 -19.10 -2.76
C LEU A 97 -21.92 -20.41 -3.10
N GLY A 98 -21.51 -21.53 -2.50
CA GLY A 98 -22.08 -22.84 -2.84
C GLY A 98 -21.86 -23.17 -4.32
N ASP A 99 -22.89 -23.67 -4.99
CA ASP A 99 -22.82 -24.07 -6.40
C ASP A 99 -22.43 -22.93 -7.35
N ALA A 100 -22.72 -21.67 -6.98
CA ALA A 100 -22.31 -20.49 -7.75
C ALA A 100 -20.79 -20.36 -7.87
N HIS A 101 -20.00 -20.95 -6.98
CA HIS A 101 -18.55 -20.87 -7.01
C HIS A 101 -17.96 -21.47 -8.30
N GLY A 102 -18.47 -22.61 -8.77
CA GLY A 102 -17.96 -23.25 -9.99
C GLY A 102 -18.17 -22.39 -11.23
N THR A 103 -19.33 -21.76 -11.37
CA THR A 103 -19.62 -20.81 -12.45
C THR A 103 -18.72 -19.57 -12.37
N LEU A 104 -18.56 -18.99 -11.18
CA LEU A 104 -17.70 -17.82 -10.99
C LEU A 104 -16.22 -18.11 -11.23
N ALA A 105 -15.74 -19.31 -10.91
CA ALA A 105 -14.37 -19.72 -11.17
C ALA A 105 -14.11 -19.77 -12.67
N ARG A 106 -15.01 -20.40 -13.44
CA ARG A 106 -14.92 -20.42 -14.91
C ARG A 106 -14.93 -19.02 -15.51
N LEU A 107 -15.82 -18.13 -15.03
CA LEU A 107 -15.87 -16.75 -15.48
C LEU A 107 -14.59 -15.97 -15.15
N SER A 108 -14.00 -16.21 -13.98
CA SER A 108 -12.75 -15.57 -13.57
C SER A 108 -11.56 -16.04 -14.42
N ASP A 109 -11.57 -17.30 -14.86
CA ASP A 109 -10.50 -17.94 -15.64
C ASP A 109 -10.62 -17.70 -17.15
N ALA A 110 -11.79 -17.31 -17.65
CA ALA A 110 -12.07 -17.08 -19.08
C ALA A 110 -11.35 -15.86 -19.71
N GLU A 111 -10.25 -15.37 -19.12
CA GLU A 111 -9.46 -14.29 -19.72
C GLU A 111 -8.91 -14.75 -21.08
N PRO A 112 -9.16 -14.00 -22.17
CA PRO A 112 -8.41 -14.20 -23.39
C PRO A 112 -6.92 -13.99 -23.05
N HIS A 113 -6.09 -14.96 -23.40
CA HIS A 113 -4.63 -14.89 -23.31
C HIS A 113 -4.06 -13.86 -24.32
N GLY A 114 -4.72 -12.71 -24.49
CA GLY A 114 -4.13 -11.56 -25.16
C GLY A 114 -2.83 -11.24 -24.45
N GLU A 115 -1.77 -11.01 -25.24
CA GLU A 115 -0.41 -10.73 -24.79
C GLU A 115 -0.46 -9.77 -23.59
N ARG A 116 -0.36 -10.33 -22.38
CA ARG A 116 -0.26 -9.52 -21.18
C ARG A 116 0.98 -8.65 -21.39
N PRO A 117 0.88 -7.32 -21.33
CA PRO A 117 2.05 -6.47 -21.51
C PRO A 117 3.11 -6.93 -20.52
N THR A 118 4.17 -7.55 -21.03
CA THR A 118 5.31 -7.92 -20.20
C THR A 118 5.93 -6.60 -19.80
N ALA A 119 5.98 -6.34 -18.50
CA ALA A 119 6.69 -5.16 -18.02
C ALA A 119 8.15 -5.32 -18.47
N ASP A 120 8.70 -4.30 -19.12
CA ASP A 120 10.13 -4.25 -19.42
C ASP A 120 10.89 -4.10 -18.09
N HIS A 121 11.22 -5.26 -17.50
CA HIS A 121 11.88 -5.32 -16.21
C HIS A 121 13.29 -4.71 -16.27
N ALA A 122 13.95 -4.76 -17.43
CA ALA A 122 15.27 -4.15 -17.61
C ALA A 122 15.17 -2.63 -17.54
N ALA A 123 14.23 -2.01 -18.28
CA ALA A 123 13.98 -0.57 -18.20
C ALA A 123 13.56 -0.13 -16.78
N LEU A 124 12.69 -0.91 -16.12
CA LEU A 124 12.28 -0.61 -14.73
C LEU A 124 13.48 -0.68 -13.76
N ARG A 125 14.40 -1.62 -13.94
CA ARG A 125 15.60 -1.73 -13.11
C ARG A 125 16.54 -0.55 -13.34
N GLU A 126 16.73 -0.12 -14.58
CA GLU A 126 17.56 1.04 -14.89
C GLU A 126 17.04 2.31 -14.22
N GLU A 127 15.72 2.54 -14.25
CA GLU A 127 15.07 3.66 -13.55
C GLU A 127 15.30 3.59 -12.03
N ILE A 128 15.23 2.40 -11.42
CA ILE A 128 15.48 2.22 -9.99
C ILE A 128 16.95 2.42 -9.66
N ALA A 129 17.87 1.93 -10.48
CA ALA A 129 19.31 2.14 -10.31
C ALA A 129 19.66 3.63 -10.40
N ALA A 130 19.04 4.38 -11.30
CA ALA A 130 19.17 5.83 -11.37
C ALA A 130 18.73 6.51 -10.07
N LEU A 131 17.56 6.15 -9.53
CA LEU A 131 17.12 6.68 -8.24
C LEU A 131 18.08 6.33 -7.09
N ILE A 132 18.62 5.10 -7.06
CA ILE A 132 19.61 4.71 -6.04
C ILE A 132 20.84 5.63 -6.12
N ARG A 133 21.35 5.92 -7.33
CA ARG A 133 22.46 6.86 -7.51
C ARG A 133 22.09 8.26 -7.04
N ASP A 134 20.94 8.79 -7.47
CA ASP A 134 20.50 10.14 -7.10
C ASP A 134 20.36 10.30 -5.58
N TRP A 135 19.75 9.34 -4.90
CA TRP A 135 19.64 9.33 -3.43
C TRP A 135 20.99 9.10 -2.74
N SER A 136 21.94 8.43 -3.40
CA SER A 136 23.28 8.20 -2.84
C SER A 136 24.13 9.46 -2.86
N LEU A 137 23.93 10.32 -3.86
CA LEU A 137 24.68 11.58 -4.08
C LEU A 137 24.10 12.78 -3.30
N CYS A 138 22.87 12.70 -2.81
CA CYS A 138 22.26 13.80 -2.06
C CYS A 138 22.68 13.77 -0.57
N GLU A 139 22.94 14.95 -0.01
CA GLU A 139 23.07 15.14 1.44
C GLU A 139 21.68 15.38 2.04
N ALA A 140 21.31 14.60 3.05
CA ALA A 140 20.03 14.76 3.74
C ALA A 140 20.23 15.52 5.05
N THR A 141 20.18 16.85 4.97
CA THR A 141 20.44 17.76 6.11
C THR A 141 19.26 17.91 7.07
N GLY A 142 18.06 17.47 6.66
CA GLY A 142 16.82 17.59 7.45
C GLY A 142 16.88 16.90 8.82
N GLY A 143 16.33 17.57 9.83
CA GLY A 143 16.28 17.07 11.20
C GLY A 143 15.14 16.07 11.42
N LEU A 144 15.16 15.41 12.58
CA LEU A 144 14.04 14.55 12.99
C LEU A 144 12.73 15.33 13.12
N ASP A 145 12.79 16.62 13.46
CA ASP A 145 11.60 17.48 13.57
C ASP A 145 10.88 17.70 12.24
N ASP A 146 11.62 17.83 11.14
CA ASP A 146 11.04 17.96 9.79
C ASP A 146 10.28 16.68 9.40
N ILE A 147 10.87 15.53 9.72
CA ILE A 147 10.27 14.21 9.50
C ILE A 147 9.00 14.05 10.33
N ILE A 148 9.01 14.48 11.59
CA ILE A 148 7.84 14.44 12.48
C ILE A 148 6.71 15.33 11.92
N GLU A 149 7.03 16.53 11.42
CA GLU A 149 6.06 17.43 10.80
C GLU A 149 5.50 16.83 9.49
N ALA A 150 6.33 16.19 8.67
CA ALA A 150 5.89 15.46 7.48
C ALA A 150 4.97 14.27 7.86
N ALA A 151 5.31 13.52 8.90
CA ALA A 151 4.48 12.43 9.42
C ALA A 151 3.13 12.94 9.94
N ARG A 152 3.09 14.11 10.59
CA ARG A 152 1.83 14.79 10.98
C ARG A 152 0.95 15.05 9.77
N ASN A 153 1.53 15.48 8.65
CA ASN A 153 0.77 15.72 7.41
C ASN A 153 0.20 14.42 6.81
N ILE A 154 0.93 13.31 6.88
CA ILE A 154 0.44 11.98 6.50
C ILE A 154 -0.73 11.57 7.41
N TYR A 155 -0.58 11.69 8.72
CA TYR A 155 -1.64 11.38 9.69
C TYR A 155 -2.89 12.23 9.46
N ARG A 156 -2.73 13.55 9.29
CA ARG A 156 -3.84 14.48 8.95
C ARG A 156 -4.56 14.07 7.67
N ARG A 157 -3.81 13.68 6.63
CA ARG A 157 -4.38 13.20 5.36
C ARG A 157 -5.17 11.90 5.55
N MET A 158 -4.61 10.93 6.28
CA MET A 158 -5.32 9.69 6.62
C MET A 158 -6.64 9.99 7.32
N ARG A 159 -6.62 10.89 8.32
CA ARG A 159 -7.83 11.30 9.05
C ARG A 159 -8.86 12.00 8.17
N LYS A 160 -8.44 12.94 7.30
CA LYS A 160 -9.36 13.61 6.37
C LYS A 160 -10.02 12.59 5.43
N ARG A 161 -9.25 11.64 4.90
CA ARG A 161 -9.78 10.61 4.00
C ARG A 161 -10.66 9.59 4.71
N ALA A 162 -10.41 9.27 5.98
CA ALA A 162 -11.32 8.45 6.78
C ALA A 162 -12.70 9.09 6.88
N LYS A 163 -12.77 10.41 7.10
CA LYS A 163 -14.04 11.15 7.12
C LYS A 163 -14.75 11.10 5.77
N THR A 164 -14.04 11.34 4.67
CA THR A 164 -14.62 11.29 3.32
C THR A 164 -15.06 9.88 2.93
N ALA A 165 -14.37 8.84 3.40
CA ALA A 165 -14.74 7.45 3.15
C ALA A 165 -15.99 7.03 3.95
N ARG A 166 -16.30 7.70 5.07
CA ARG A 166 -17.51 7.45 5.85
C ARG A 166 -18.72 7.98 5.09
N GLY A 167 -19.46 7.08 4.46
CA GLY A 167 -20.54 7.40 3.53
C GLY A 167 -20.07 7.74 2.12
N GLY A 168 -18.79 7.54 1.82
CA GLY A 168 -18.23 7.74 0.48
C GLY A 168 -18.35 6.49 -0.40
N ASP A 169 -17.96 6.66 -1.66
CA ASP A 169 -17.90 5.58 -2.65
C ASP A 169 -16.64 4.70 -2.50
N ARG A 170 -16.55 3.69 -3.37
CA ARG A 170 -15.39 2.78 -3.47
C ARG A 170 -14.09 3.55 -3.70
N ALA A 171 -14.12 4.58 -4.52
CA ALA A 171 -12.96 5.43 -4.76
C ALA A 171 -12.49 6.15 -3.49
N ALA A 172 -13.41 6.59 -2.62
CA ALA A 172 -13.08 7.17 -1.32
C ALA A 172 -12.41 6.15 -0.39
N LEU A 173 -12.90 4.92 -0.33
CA LEU A 173 -12.28 3.82 0.43
C LEU A 173 -10.88 3.50 -0.09
N HIS A 174 -10.69 3.42 -1.41
CA HIS A 174 -9.38 3.18 -2.03
C HIS A 174 -8.38 4.32 -1.73
N ARG A 175 -8.82 5.59 -1.84
CA ARG A 175 -8.01 6.75 -1.46
C ARG A 175 -7.63 6.71 0.02
N TRP A 176 -8.57 6.31 0.89
CA TRP A 176 -8.30 6.17 2.31
C TRP A 176 -7.28 5.07 2.59
N ARG A 177 -7.45 3.87 2.01
CA ARG A 177 -6.48 2.77 2.08
C ARG A 177 -5.07 3.22 1.70
N THR A 178 -4.94 3.96 0.61
CA THR A 178 -3.63 4.48 0.19
C THR A 178 -2.97 5.37 1.24
N ALA A 179 -3.75 6.18 1.96
CA ALA A 179 -3.24 7.00 3.05
C ALA A 179 -2.94 6.20 4.32
N VAL A 180 -3.67 5.11 4.59
CA VAL A 180 -3.35 4.17 5.67
C VAL A 180 -2.01 3.48 5.39
N VAL A 181 -1.78 3.05 4.15
CA VAL A 181 -0.47 2.49 3.73
C VAL A 181 0.65 3.51 3.95
N ASP A 182 0.44 4.77 3.58
CA ASP A 182 1.44 5.83 3.81
C ASP A 182 1.73 6.00 5.31
N PHE A 183 0.69 5.99 6.14
CA PHE A 183 0.85 6.13 7.58
C PHE A 183 1.53 4.92 8.22
N GLU A 184 1.20 3.69 7.81
CA GLU A 184 1.84 2.47 8.31
C GLU A 184 3.36 2.50 8.11
N TYR A 185 3.83 2.82 6.91
CA TYR A 185 5.26 2.88 6.64
C TYR A 185 5.95 4.05 7.34
N ALA A 186 5.30 5.21 7.44
CA ALA A 186 5.83 6.33 8.22
C ALA A 186 5.95 5.97 9.71
N ALA A 187 4.92 5.34 10.28
CA ALA A 187 4.95 4.83 11.64
C ALA A 187 6.08 3.80 11.83
N GLY A 188 6.26 2.89 10.88
CA GLY A 188 7.36 1.90 10.90
C GLY A 188 8.75 2.50 10.85
N PHE A 189 8.94 3.58 10.08
CA PHE A 189 10.19 4.33 10.12
C PHE A 189 10.43 4.94 11.51
N LEU A 190 9.41 5.54 12.11
CA LEU A 190 9.52 6.24 13.39
C LEU A 190 9.71 5.32 14.60
N VAL A 191 9.51 4.00 14.49
CA VAL A 191 9.75 3.04 15.59
C VAL A 191 11.15 3.15 16.17
N ARG A 192 12.16 3.48 15.35
CA ARG A 192 13.55 3.63 15.80
C ARG A 192 13.78 4.82 16.74
N TYR A 193 12.89 5.81 16.71
CA TYR A 193 12.97 7.01 17.56
C TYR A 193 11.91 7.00 18.65
N ALA A 194 10.78 6.32 18.43
CA ALA A 194 9.66 6.24 19.33
C ALA A 194 9.12 4.80 19.32
N PRO A 195 9.63 3.89 20.15
CA PRO A 195 9.28 2.46 20.12
C PRO A 195 7.77 2.19 20.23
N GLU A 196 7.00 3.04 20.91
CA GLU A 196 5.55 2.89 21.02
C GLU A 196 4.81 3.07 19.69
N MET A 197 5.45 3.65 18.68
CA MET A 197 4.94 3.70 17.30
C MET A 197 4.75 2.30 16.70
N GLU A 198 5.37 1.26 17.27
CA GLU A 198 5.18 -0.11 16.81
C GLU A 198 3.72 -0.57 16.99
N ARG A 199 3.07 -0.17 18.09
CA ARG A 199 1.64 -0.44 18.28
C ARG A 199 0.81 0.29 17.23
N THR A 200 1.09 1.58 17.01
CA THR A 200 0.43 2.40 15.99
C THR A 200 0.59 1.82 14.58
N ARG A 201 1.79 1.32 14.25
CA ARG A 201 2.07 0.64 12.97
C ARG A 201 1.23 -0.63 12.81
N ARG A 202 1.17 -1.49 13.83
CA ARG A 202 0.35 -2.71 13.80
C ARG A 202 -1.14 -2.38 13.66
N ASP A 203 -1.60 -1.32 14.32
CA ASP A 203 -2.98 -0.87 14.18
C ASP A 203 -3.31 -0.37 12.78
N ALA A 204 -2.37 0.35 12.13
CA ALA A 204 -2.48 0.75 10.75
C ALA A 204 -2.43 -0.44 9.77
N ASP A 205 -1.59 -1.45 10.02
CA ASP A 205 -1.55 -2.69 9.22
C ASP A 205 -2.89 -3.44 9.29
N ARG A 206 -3.49 -3.59 10.48
CA ARG A 206 -4.82 -4.19 10.63
C ARG A 206 -5.89 -3.42 9.85
N LEU A 207 -5.90 -2.10 9.96
CA LEU A 207 -6.79 -1.24 9.18
C LEU A 207 -6.57 -1.41 7.67
N ARG A 208 -5.31 -1.47 7.22
CA ARG A 208 -4.94 -1.69 5.82
C ARG A 208 -5.46 -3.02 5.30
N LYS A 209 -5.42 -4.09 6.11
CA LYS A 209 -5.90 -5.43 5.74
C LYS A 209 -7.41 -5.42 5.47
N HIS A 210 -8.21 -4.84 6.38
CA HIS A 210 -9.66 -4.71 6.17
C HIS A 210 -10.00 -3.92 4.89
N LEU A 211 -9.35 -2.78 4.68
CA LEU A 211 -9.53 -1.98 3.47
C LEU A 211 -9.00 -2.68 2.20
N GLY A 212 -8.00 -3.56 2.35
CA GLY A 212 -7.46 -4.39 1.29
C GLY A 212 -8.47 -5.43 0.83
N GLU A 213 -9.05 -6.19 1.75
CA GLU A 213 -10.09 -7.17 1.44
C GLU A 213 -11.30 -6.53 0.74
N ILE A 214 -11.72 -5.32 1.14
CA ILE A 214 -12.79 -4.59 0.45
C ILE A 214 -12.42 -4.30 -1.01
N ASN A 215 -11.19 -3.86 -1.26
CA ASN A 215 -10.69 -3.59 -2.61
C ASN A 215 -10.61 -4.89 -3.43
N ASP A 216 -10.15 -5.99 -2.84
CA ASP A 216 -10.01 -7.27 -3.54
C ASP A 216 -11.39 -7.86 -3.93
N LEU A 217 -12.44 -7.62 -3.12
CA LEU A 217 -13.83 -7.97 -3.46
C LEU A 217 -14.40 -7.11 -4.60
N ASP A 218 -14.06 -5.83 -4.62
CA ASP A 218 -14.47 -4.88 -5.65
C ASP A 218 -13.83 -5.20 -7.01
N ASP A 219 -12.53 -5.48 -6.98
CA ASP A 219 -11.76 -5.90 -8.16
C ASP A 219 -12.33 -7.21 -8.73
N LEU A 220 -12.68 -8.19 -7.87
CA LEU A 220 -13.32 -9.43 -8.30
C LEU A 220 -14.69 -9.19 -8.96
N LEU A 221 -15.57 -8.39 -8.33
CA LEU A 221 -16.90 -8.06 -8.87
C LEU A 221 -16.81 -7.38 -10.24
N THR A 222 -15.91 -6.41 -10.37
CA THR A 222 -15.70 -5.66 -11.61
C THR A 222 -15.21 -6.59 -12.72
N HIS A 223 -14.31 -7.52 -12.39
CA HIS A 223 -13.77 -8.50 -13.34
C HIS A 223 -14.86 -9.43 -13.88
N VAL A 224 -15.66 -10.04 -13.00
CA VAL A 224 -16.67 -11.02 -13.44
C VAL A 224 -17.91 -10.40 -14.06
N ALA A 225 -18.21 -9.13 -13.77
CA ALA A 225 -19.37 -8.42 -14.32
C ALA A 225 -19.16 -7.95 -15.78
N GLY A 226 -17.93 -8.05 -16.32
CA GLY A 226 -17.61 -7.62 -17.69
C GLY A 226 -18.10 -8.52 -18.82
N GLY A 227 -18.75 -9.65 -18.52
CA GLY A 227 -19.28 -10.58 -19.52
C GLY A 227 -20.79 -10.43 -19.74
N ASP A 228 -21.24 -10.49 -21.01
CA ASP A 228 -22.65 -10.59 -21.38
C ASP A 228 -23.20 -11.99 -21.05
N GLY A 229 -23.43 -12.23 -19.77
CA GLY A 229 -23.67 -13.59 -19.28
C GLY A 229 -25.05 -14.18 -19.57
N VAL A 230 -25.08 -15.50 -19.71
CA VAL A 230 -26.29 -16.35 -19.81
C VAL A 230 -27.00 -16.41 -18.44
N HIS A 231 -28.24 -16.92 -18.37
CA HIS A 231 -29.07 -16.90 -17.16
C HIS A 231 -28.37 -17.44 -15.89
N ASP A 232 -27.66 -18.57 -16.00
CA ASP A 232 -26.95 -19.18 -14.86
C ASP A 232 -25.79 -18.33 -14.35
N GLU A 233 -25.14 -17.58 -15.24
CA GLU A 233 -24.06 -16.64 -14.89
C GLU A 233 -24.64 -15.43 -14.16
N ARG A 234 -25.81 -14.93 -14.58
CA ARG A 234 -26.51 -13.83 -13.87
C ARG A 234 -26.90 -14.22 -12.45
N ALA A 235 -27.39 -15.46 -12.24
CA ALA A 235 -27.71 -15.96 -10.91
C ALA A 235 -26.44 -16.07 -10.03
N ALA A 236 -25.34 -16.56 -10.59
CA ALA A 236 -24.06 -16.64 -9.89
C ALA A 236 -23.48 -15.26 -9.54
N LEU A 237 -23.55 -14.30 -10.46
CA LEU A 237 -23.15 -12.91 -10.25
C LEU A 237 -23.97 -12.24 -9.15
N HIS A 238 -25.30 -12.38 -9.18
CA HIS A 238 -26.17 -11.84 -8.13
C HIS A 238 -25.84 -12.43 -6.75
N ARG A 239 -25.52 -13.74 -6.70
CA ARG A 239 -25.07 -14.39 -5.47
C ARG A 239 -23.74 -13.81 -4.97
N LEU A 240 -22.78 -13.59 -5.87
CA LEU A 240 -21.50 -12.95 -5.54
C LEU A 240 -21.71 -11.53 -4.99
N GLU A 241 -22.51 -10.71 -5.66
CA GLU A 241 -22.84 -9.35 -5.23
C GLU A 241 -23.40 -9.34 -3.81
N LYS A 242 -24.36 -10.22 -3.50
CA LYS A 242 -24.97 -10.34 -2.17
C LYS A 242 -23.94 -10.73 -1.11
N VAL A 243 -23.12 -11.74 -1.38
CA VAL A 243 -22.08 -12.22 -0.45
C VAL A 243 -21.00 -11.16 -0.23
N SER A 244 -20.55 -10.52 -1.30
CA SER A 244 -19.55 -9.44 -1.27
C SER A 244 -20.07 -8.23 -0.52
N ALA A 245 -21.32 -7.79 -0.75
CA ALA A 245 -21.94 -6.67 -0.03
C ALA A 245 -21.96 -6.93 1.49
N ALA A 246 -22.40 -8.12 1.92
CA ALA A 246 -22.43 -8.49 3.33
C ALA A 246 -21.02 -8.60 3.96
N ARG A 247 -20.01 -8.99 3.17
CA ARG A 247 -18.60 -9.02 3.61
C ARG A 247 -18.04 -7.59 3.72
N CYS A 248 -18.27 -6.75 2.71
CA CYS A 248 -17.84 -5.35 2.66
C CYS A 248 -18.43 -4.52 3.81
N ALA A 249 -19.71 -4.71 4.15
CA ALA A 249 -20.34 -4.03 5.28
C ALA A 249 -19.60 -4.31 6.61
N ARG A 250 -19.37 -5.59 6.92
CA ARG A 250 -18.66 -6.03 8.13
C ARG A 250 -17.20 -5.59 8.17
N LEU A 251 -16.50 -5.61 7.03
CA LEU A 251 -15.12 -5.12 6.93
C LEU A 251 -15.05 -3.60 7.11
N SER A 252 -16.03 -2.88 6.58
CA SER A 252 -16.11 -1.42 6.70
C SER A 252 -16.35 -1.01 8.15
N GLU A 253 -17.28 -1.68 8.85
CA GLU A 253 -17.52 -1.48 10.28
C GLU A 253 -16.23 -1.65 11.09
N ARG A 254 -15.57 -2.80 10.96
CA ARG A 254 -14.28 -3.08 11.63
C ARG A 254 -13.19 -2.07 11.27
N ALA A 255 -13.12 -1.65 10.01
CA ALA A 255 -12.18 -0.62 9.57
C ALA A 255 -12.45 0.72 10.26
N PHE A 256 -13.72 1.14 10.38
CA PHE A 256 -14.07 2.40 11.04
C PHE A 256 -13.90 2.36 12.56
N GLU A 257 -14.17 1.23 13.21
CA GLU A 257 -13.88 1.02 14.64
C GLU A 257 -12.37 1.12 14.92
N GLN A 258 -11.56 0.43 14.12
CA GLN A 258 -10.11 0.49 14.22
C GLN A 258 -9.59 1.91 13.96
N ALA A 259 -10.15 2.59 12.97
CA ALA A 259 -9.80 3.97 12.65
C ALA A 259 -10.18 4.93 13.78
N ALA A 260 -11.33 4.75 14.44
CA ALA A 260 -11.74 5.59 15.56
C ALA A 260 -10.70 5.58 16.68
N ARG A 261 -10.17 4.39 17.02
CA ARG A 261 -9.09 4.24 18.01
C ARG A 261 -7.76 4.85 17.53
N LEU A 262 -7.37 4.58 16.28
CA LEU A 262 -6.10 5.05 15.71
C LEU A 262 -6.06 6.57 15.49
N LEU A 263 -7.22 7.19 15.24
CA LEU A 263 -7.39 8.58 14.83
C LEU A 263 -8.03 9.48 15.91
N ASP A 264 -8.02 9.02 17.16
CA ASP A 264 -8.63 9.72 18.29
C ASP A 264 -8.00 11.11 18.53
N ASP A 265 -6.67 11.18 18.48
CA ASP A 265 -5.96 12.43 18.68
C ASP A 265 -6.12 13.40 17.48
N LYS A 266 -6.26 14.70 17.79
CA LYS A 266 -6.07 15.76 16.79
C LYS A 266 -4.61 15.72 16.28
N PRO A 267 -4.33 16.04 15.00
CA PRO A 267 -2.97 15.95 14.44
C PRO A 267 -1.90 16.71 15.24
N SER A 268 -2.22 17.88 15.80
CA SER A 268 -1.30 18.64 16.65
C SER A 268 -1.00 17.94 17.98
N LYS A 269 -2.00 17.30 18.60
CA LYS A 269 -1.84 16.52 19.84
C LYS A 269 -1.03 15.25 19.58
N TRP A 270 -1.32 14.55 18.47
CA TRP A 270 -0.56 13.39 18.03
C TRP A 270 0.92 13.74 17.82
N MET A 271 1.21 14.84 17.10
CA MET A 271 2.58 15.31 16.89
C MET A 271 3.30 15.67 18.21
N LYS A 272 2.62 16.38 19.13
CA LYS A 272 3.20 16.70 20.45
C LYS A 272 3.54 15.44 21.27
N LYS A 273 2.71 14.40 21.20
CA LYS A 273 3.00 13.11 21.83
C LYS A 273 4.22 12.47 21.18
N LEU A 274 4.26 12.38 19.85
CA LEU A 274 5.38 11.81 19.11
C LEU A 274 6.72 12.53 19.41
N ARG A 275 6.75 13.87 19.41
CA ARG A 275 7.96 14.63 19.76
C ARG A 275 8.47 14.31 21.16
N ARG A 276 7.58 14.22 22.15
CA ARG A 276 7.96 13.87 23.53
C ARG A 276 8.52 12.46 23.64
N SER A 277 8.09 11.55 22.79
CA SER A 277 8.62 10.20 22.77
C SER A 277 9.98 10.10 22.07
N CYS A 278 10.16 10.83 20.96
CA CYS A 278 11.45 10.90 20.26
C CYS A 278 12.57 11.59 21.07
N ALA A 279 12.21 12.33 22.12
CA ALA A 279 13.15 13.03 23.00
C ALA A 279 13.57 12.20 24.23
N ARG A 280 13.08 10.96 24.37
CA ARG A 280 13.43 10.03 25.45
C ARG A 280 14.50 9.05 24.99
#